data_AF-A0A1X0IHU6-F1
#
_entry.id   AF-A0A1X0IHU6-F1
#
_cell.length_a   1.000
_cell.length_b   1.000
_cell.length_c   1.000
_cell.angle_alpha   90.00
_cell.angle_beta   90.00
_cell.angle_gamma   90.00
#
_symmetry.space_group_name_H-M   'P 1'
#
loop_
_entity.id
_entity.type
_entity.pdbx_description
1 polymer ?
#
loop_
_entity_poly.entity_id
_entity_poly.type
_entity_poly.pdbx_seq_one_letter_code
_entity_poly.pdbx_strand_id
1 'polypeptide(L)'
;MFENELFNTVDSITGWAGLGIRLSPELEKAVEVYETIRWTEVGHAFDIDIAKLAPADVESTIRDFAQHIITAWARQARLSPMGDAKLRMMSMSAAHIIKLSRQFAPEARDQLAVEFDTHAQAYTEAVQKLPEELTSESLIAAGPDAVSAYSAAQAEVEHLRQVRSWVSDIRGIPGLGVGDADLVLNVLRPSGIEQLHRLDAALHGNVDPVLGRIDPVFAAAVHEGVEFGINLPAESHRIRSELAYSPTIEFND
;
A
#
# COMPACT_ATOMS: atom_id res chain seq x y z
N MET A 1 -6.60 -2.72 16.77
CA MET A 1 -6.79 -1.93 15.55
C MET A 1 -7.99 -1.03 15.78
N PHE A 2 -7.79 0.28 15.66
CA PHE A 2 -8.86 1.26 15.79
C PHE A 2 -9.72 1.29 14.51
N GLU A 3 -10.99 1.72 14.60
CA GLU A 3 -11.90 1.76 13.44
C GLU A 3 -11.37 2.59 12.28
N ASN A 4 -10.70 3.71 12.59
CA ASN A 4 -10.04 4.55 11.59
C ASN A 4 -8.93 3.80 10.84
N GLU A 5 -8.19 2.91 11.50
CA GLU A 5 -7.16 2.10 10.86
C GLU A 5 -7.79 1.09 9.89
N LEU A 6 -8.90 0.44 10.28
CA LEU A 6 -9.63 -0.48 9.40
C LEU A 6 -10.10 0.22 8.12
N PHE A 7 -10.67 1.41 8.24
CA PHE A 7 -11.20 2.15 7.10
C PHE A 7 -10.09 2.66 6.18
N ASN A 8 -8.98 3.14 6.74
CA ASN A 8 -7.80 3.51 5.95
C ASN A 8 -7.22 2.31 5.18
N THR A 9 -7.17 1.12 5.81
CA THR A 9 -6.73 -0.11 5.12
C THR A 9 -7.66 -0.47 3.97
N VAL A 10 -8.98 -0.34 4.15
CA VAL A 10 -9.95 -0.58 3.07
C VAL A 10 -9.77 0.44 1.95
N ASP A 11 -9.62 1.73 2.26
CA ASP A 11 -9.39 2.76 1.25
C ASP A 11 -8.14 2.45 0.40
N SER A 12 -7.04 2.00 1.03
CA SER A 12 -5.85 1.53 0.30
C SER A 12 -6.13 0.32 -0.61
N ILE A 13 -6.90 -0.67 -0.14
CA ILE A 13 -7.31 -1.85 -0.93
C ILE A 13 -8.17 -1.44 -2.12
N THR A 14 -9.10 -0.48 -1.96
CA THR A 14 -9.93 0.01 -3.07
C THR A 14 -9.09 0.70 -4.16
N GLY A 15 -7.94 1.27 -3.78
CA GLY A 15 -6.99 1.88 -4.71
C GLY A 15 -6.26 0.89 -5.62
N TRP A 16 -6.29 -0.42 -5.34
CA TRP A 16 -5.58 -1.44 -6.12
C TRP A 16 -6.03 -1.49 -7.58
N ALA A 17 -7.31 -1.23 -7.86
CA ALA A 17 -7.82 -1.17 -9.23
C ALA A 17 -7.17 -0.05 -10.06
N GLY A 18 -6.73 1.04 -9.43
CA GLY A 18 -5.99 2.12 -10.08
C GLY A 18 -4.60 1.70 -10.58
N LEU A 19 -4.05 0.60 -10.06
CA LEU A 19 -2.78 0.00 -10.49
C LEU A 19 -2.99 -1.10 -11.56
N GLY A 20 -4.21 -1.23 -12.10
CA GLY A 20 -4.53 -2.28 -13.08
C GLY A 20 -4.87 -3.64 -12.47
N ILE A 21 -4.88 -3.77 -11.14
CA ILE A 21 -5.24 -5.03 -10.46
C ILE A 21 -6.74 -5.27 -10.58
N ARG A 22 -7.10 -6.42 -11.17
CA ARG A 22 -8.49 -6.89 -11.25
C ARG A 22 -8.80 -7.68 -10.00
N LEU A 23 -9.63 -7.12 -9.14
CA LEU A 23 -10.03 -7.74 -7.88
C LEU A 23 -10.84 -9.03 -8.16
N SER A 24 -10.79 -9.98 -7.23
CA SER A 24 -11.64 -11.17 -7.35
C SER A 24 -13.13 -10.80 -7.22
N PRO A 25 -14.07 -11.54 -7.85
CA PRO A 25 -15.49 -11.22 -7.77
C PRO A 25 -16.04 -11.13 -6.33
N GLU A 26 -15.50 -11.94 -5.42
CA GLU A 26 -15.85 -11.90 -4.01
C GLU A 26 -15.37 -10.61 -3.32
N LEU A 27 -14.16 -10.16 -3.64
CA LEU A 27 -13.57 -8.94 -3.10
C LEU A 27 -14.26 -7.69 -3.67
N GLU A 28 -14.55 -7.67 -4.98
CA GLU A 28 -15.31 -6.59 -5.63
C GLU A 28 -16.67 -6.41 -4.96
N LYS A 29 -17.41 -7.51 -4.77
CA LYS A 29 -18.71 -7.48 -4.09
C LYS A 29 -18.60 -7.00 -2.64
N ALA A 30 -17.56 -7.41 -1.92
CA ALA A 30 -17.35 -6.95 -0.55
C ALA A 30 -17.09 -5.44 -0.49
N VAL A 31 -16.28 -4.91 -1.42
CA VAL A 31 -16.03 -3.48 -1.58
C VAL A 31 -17.31 -2.72 -1.91
N GLU A 32 -18.13 -3.22 -2.85
CA GLU A 32 -19.41 -2.62 -3.22
C GLU A 32 -20.36 -2.52 -2.01
N VAL A 33 -20.47 -3.60 -1.21
CA VAL A 33 -21.27 -3.60 0.01
C VAL A 33 -20.75 -2.59 1.03
N TYR A 34 -19.43 -2.52 1.23
CA TYR A 34 -18.82 -1.53 2.12
C TYR A 34 -19.12 -0.10 1.70
N GLU A 35 -18.93 0.24 0.43
CA GLU A 35 -19.21 1.57 -0.10
C GLU A 35 -20.71 1.91 -0.01
N THR A 36 -21.59 0.94 -0.28
CA THR A 36 -23.04 1.11 -0.09
C THR A 36 -23.37 1.46 1.36
N ILE A 37 -22.78 0.75 2.33
CA ILE A 37 -22.97 1.06 3.76
C ILE A 37 -22.40 2.45 4.09
N ARG A 38 -21.20 2.76 3.61
CA ARG A 38 -20.49 4.03 3.83
C ARG A 38 -21.33 5.23 3.40
N TRP A 39 -21.98 5.15 2.24
CA TRP A 39 -22.76 6.25 1.69
C TRP A 39 -24.25 6.22 2.06
N THR A 40 -24.73 5.14 2.69
CA THR A 40 -26.10 5.12 3.21
C THR A 40 -26.26 6.18 4.29
N GLU A 41 -27.18 7.11 4.07
CA GLU A 41 -27.53 8.12 5.06
C GLU A 41 -28.19 7.43 6.26
N VAL A 42 -27.59 7.65 7.43
CA VAL A 42 -28.22 7.32 8.70
C VAL A 42 -28.74 8.64 9.22
N GLY A 43 -30.07 8.75 9.36
CA GLY A 43 -30.70 9.97 9.85
C GLY A 43 -29.99 10.49 11.10
N HIS A 44 -29.97 11.81 11.22
CA HIS A 44 -29.39 12.48 12.39
C HIS A 44 -30.07 12.02 13.68
N ALA A 45 -29.48 12.39 14.84
CA ALA A 45 -30.09 12.15 16.15
C ALA A 45 -31.60 12.44 16.11
N PHE A 46 -32.41 11.62 16.79
CA PHE A 46 -33.88 11.71 16.77
C PHE A 46 -34.31 13.16 17.05
N ASP A 47 -34.61 13.90 15.99
CA ASP A 47 -34.86 15.35 16.01
C ASP A 47 -36.37 15.55 16.02
N ILE A 48 -36.91 15.83 17.21
CA ILE A 48 -38.33 16.13 17.35
C ILE A 48 -38.48 17.63 17.13
N ASP A 49 -38.97 18.00 15.94
CA ASP A 49 -39.43 19.37 15.69
C ASP A 49 -40.75 19.59 16.45
N ILE A 50 -40.63 20.01 17.71
CA ILE A 50 -41.77 20.26 18.61
C ILE A 50 -42.77 21.24 17.99
N ALA A 51 -42.31 22.17 17.13
CA ALA A 51 -43.18 23.14 16.48
C ALA A 51 -44.11 22.52 15.41
N LYS A 52 -43.79 21.31 14.94
CA LYS A 52 -44.58 20.57 13.93
C LYS A 52 -45.31 19.35 14.49
N LEU A 53 -45.17 19.06 15.79
CA LEU A 53 -45.77 17.89 16.42
C LEU A 53 -47.27 18.12 16.66
N ALA A 54 -48.12 17.37 15.96
CA ALA A 54 -49.56 17.43 16.16
C ALA A 54 -49.96 16.72 17.47
N PRO A 55 -51.00 17.18 18.19
CA PRO A 55 -51.42 16.59 19.46
C PRO A 55 -51.74 15.08 19.39
N ALA A 56 -52.26 14.60 18.26
CA ALA A 56 -52.60 13.19 18.06
C ALA A 56 -51.35 12.27 17.96
N ASP A 57 -50.19 12.83 17.62
CA ASP A 57 -48.94 12.09 17.37
C ASP A 57 -47.97 12.14 18.56
N VAL A 58 -48.35 12.83 19.64
CA VAL A 58 -47.49 13.04 20.82
C VAL A 58 -47.16 11.72 21.52
N GLU A 59 -48.14 10.84 21.72
CA GLU A 59 -47.93 9.59 22.46
C GLU A 59 -47.02 8.62 21.69
N SER A 60 -47.23 8.47 20.37
CA SER A 60 -46.38 7.64 19.52
C SER A 60 -44.96 8.20 19.45
N THR A 61 -44.82 9.52 19.31
CA THR A 61 -43.52 10.20 19.27
C THR A 61 -42.75 10.05 20.58
N ILE A 62 -43.41 10.16 21.74
CA ILE A 62 -42.79 9.92 23.05
C ILE A 62 -42.32 8.46 23.20
N ARG A 63 -43.10 7.50 22.70
CA ARG A 63 -42.76 6.07 22.74
C ARG A 63 -41.54 5.74 21.87
N ASP A 64 -41.51 6.28 20.65
CA ASP A 64 -40.40 6.11 19.71
C ASP A 64 -39.12 6.81 20.22
N PHE A 65 -39.27 7.97 20.86
CA PHE A 65 -38.17 8.67 21.51
C PHE A 65 -37.63 7.90 22.72
N ALA A 66 -38.51 7.33 23.55
CA ALA A 66 -38.10 6.52 24.70
C ALA A 66 -37.29 5.28 24.27
N GLN A 67 -37.69 4.62 23.17
CA GLN A 67 -36.94 3.48 22.61
C GLN A 67 -35.55 3.89 22.10
N HIS A 68 -35.45 5.07 21.47
CA HIS A 68 -34.17 5.66 21.06
C HIS A 68 -33.29 6.02 22.27
N ILE A 69 -33.85 6.65 23.30
CA ILE A 69 -33.12 7.03 24.52
C ILE A 69 -32.59 5.80 25.25
N ILE A 70 -33.41 4.77 25.50
CA ILE A 70 -32.96 3.56 26.23
C ILE A 70 -31.75 2.93 25.55
N THR A 71 -31.77 2.87 24.22
CA THR A 71 -30.69 2.32 23.41
C THR A 71 -29.41 3.18 23.46
N ALA A 72 -29.55 4.50 23.48
CA ALA A 72 -28.42 5.44 23.56
C ALA A 72 -27.83 5.56 24.99
N TRP A 73 -28.68 5.61 26.03
CA TRP A 73 -28.30 5.74 27.43
C TRP A 73 -27.60 4.49 27.98
N ALA A 74 -28.07 3.29 27.60
CA ALA A 74 -27.42 2.03 28.01
C ALA A 74 -25.97 1.91 27.52
N ARG A 75 -25.57 2.73 26.53
CA ARG A 75 -24.26 2.66 25.87
C ARG A 75 -23.38 3.89 26.03
N GLN A 76 -23.83 4.94 26.75
CA GLN A 76 -23.15 6.25 26.77
C GLN A 76 -22.74 6.73 25.35
N ALA A 77 -23.56 6.41 24.35
CA ALA A 77 -23.15 6.50 22.95
C ALA A 77 -23.29 7.94 22.42
N ARG A 78 -22.28 8.41 21.67
CA ARG A 78 -22.31 9.69 20.95
C ARG A 78 -23.08 9.64 19.63
N LEU A 79 -23.41 8.44 19.14
CA LEU A 79 -24.09 8.20 17.85
C LEU A 79 -25.55 7.79 18.06
N SER A 80 -26.41 8.04 17.06
CA SER A 80 -27.75 7.47 17.02
C SER A 80 -27.68 5.94 16.94
N PRO A 81 -28.71 5.18 17.35
CA PRO A 81 -28.74 3.72 17.20
C PRO A 81 -28.46 3.25 15.77
N MET A 82 -28.95 3.98 14.78
CA MET A 82 -28.69 3.72 13.36
C MET A 82 -27.24 4.05 12.96
N GLY A 83 -26.67 5.12 13.51
CA GLY A 83 -25.25 5.44 13.36
C GLY A 83 -24.31 4.40 13.95
N ASP A 84 -24.61 3.89 15.15
CA ASP A 84 -23.87 2.77 15.77
C ASP A 84 -24.01 1.49 14.94
N ALA A 85 -25.22 1.19 14.45
CA ALA A 85 -25.44 0.03 13.56
C ALA A 85 -24.62 0.14 12.27
N LYS A 86 -24.63 1.31 11.60
CA LYS A 86 -23.82 1.56 10.41
C LYS A 86 -22.34 1.40 10.69
N LEU A 87 -21.82 2.01 11.77
CA LEU A 87 -20.41 1.92 12.12
C LEU A 87 -19.98 0.46 12.33
N ARG A 88 -20.78 -0.32 13.07
CA ARG A 88 -20.53 -1.77 13.27
C ARG A 88 -20.55 -2.55 11.96
N MET A 89 -21.54 -2.28 11.10
CA MET A 89 -21.64 -2.91 9.78
C MET A 89 -20.42 -2.55 8.90
N MET A 90 -19.97 -1.29 8.93
CA MET A 90 -18.75 -0.87 8.26
C MET A 90 -17.53 -1.60 8.80
N SER A 91 -17.35 -1.72 10.12
CA SER A 91 -16.23 -2.44 10.71
C SER A 91 -16.24 -3.93 10.37
N MET A 92 -17.41 -4.57 10.37
CA MET A 92 -17.57 -5.97 9.97
C MET A 92 -17.23 -6.17 8.49
N SER A 93 -17.73 -5.28 7.63
CA SER A 93 -17.45 -5.32 6.19
C SER A 93 -15.97 -5.06 5.90
N ALA A 94 -15.35 -4.08 6.57
CA ALA A 94 -13.92 -3.80 6.48
C ALA A 94 -13.06 -5.00 6.89
N ALA A 95 -13.40 -5.66 8.01
CA ALA A 95 -12.71 -6.87 8.43
C ALA A 95 -12.85 -8.02 7.41
N HIS A 96 -14.00 -8.12 6.75
CA HIS A 96 -14.22 -9.10 5.68
C HIS A 96 -13.37 -8.80 4.44
N ILE A 97 -13.33 -7.54 3.99
CA ILE A 97 -12.47 -7.07 2.88
C ILE A 97 -11.01 -7.39 3.21
N ILE A 98 -10.51 -7.00 4.38
CA ILE A 98 -9.13 -7.27 4.81
C ILE A 98 -8.79 -8.76 4.73
N LYS A 99 -9.71 -9.63 5.17
CA LYS A 99 -9.52 -11.08 5.10
C LYS A 99 -9.38 -11.56 3.65
N LEU A 100 -10.25 -11.10 2.76
CA LEU A 100 -10.24 -11.46 1.35
C LEU A 100 -8.99 -10.92 0.64
N SER A 101 -8.64 -9.65 0.87
CA SER A 101 -7.45 -9.02 0.31
C SER A 101 -6.16 -9.72 0.72
N ARG A 102 -6.10 -10.24 1.96
CA ARG A 102 -4.96 -11.05 2.39
C ARG A 102 -4.82 -12.35 1.60
N GLN A 103 -5.93 -12.99 1.25
CA GLN A 103 -5.91 -14.20 0.44
C GLN A 103 -5.60 -13.89 -1.03
N PHE A 104 -6.02 -12.72 -1.50
CA PHE A 104 -5.86 -12.26 -2.87
C PHE A 104 -4.48 -11.62 -3.16
N ALA A 105 -3.73 -11.19 -2.13
CA ALA A 105 -2.45 -10.49 -2.30
C ALA A 105 -1.42 -11.22 -3.20
N PRO A 106 -1.25 -12.56 -3.16
CA PRO A 106 -0.38 -13.27 -4.10
C PRO A 106 -0.85 -13.15 -5.56
N GLU A 107 -2.16 -13.23 -5.81
CA GLU A 107 -2.71 -13.07 -7.16
C GLU A 107 -2.56 -11.63 -7.65
N ALA A 108 -2.79 -10.65 -6.77
CA ALA A 108 -2.55 -9.23 -7.08
C ALA A 108 -1.08 -8.96 -7.44
N ARG A 109 -0.13 -9.57 -6.73
CA ARG A 109 1.31 -9.52 -7.08
C ARG A 109 1.55 -10.09 -8.47
N ASP A 110 0.98 -11.26 -8.78
CA ASP A 110 1.20 -11.93 -10.05
C ASP A 110 0.63 -11.12 -11.23
N GLN A 111 -0.48 -10.39 -11.03
CA GLN A 111 -1.00 -9.45 -12.02
C GLN A 111 -0.05 -8.27 -12.24
N LEU A 112 0.50 -7.68 -11.18
CA LEU A 112 1.47 -6.57 -11.28
C LEU A 112 2.79 -6.99 -11.91
N ALA A 113 3.24 -8.23 -11.68
CA ALA A 113 4.50 -8.75 -12.18
C ALA A 113 4.64 -8.64 -13.72
N VAL A 114 3.52 -8.79 -14.45
CA VAL A 114 3.52 -8.77 -15.92
C VAL A 114 4.05 -7.45 -16.49
N GLU A 115 3.53 -6.32 -16.02
CA GLU A 115 3.99 -5.00 -16.44
C GLU A 115 5.28 -4.60 -15.72
N PHE A 116 5.40 -4.95 -14.44
CA PHE A 116 6.58 -4.66 -13.64
C PHE A 116 7.87 -5.21 -14.27
N ASP A 117 7.89 -6.47 -14.73
CA ASP A 117 9.07 -7.08 -15.33
C ASP A 117 9.48 -6.36 -16.63
N THR A 118 8.50 -5.90 -17.41
CA THR A 118 8.72 -5.12 -18.63
C THR A 118 9.38 -3.77 -18.30
N HIS A 119 8.83 -3.05 -17.32
CA HIS A 119 9.35 -1.77 -16.86
C HIS A 119 10.73 -1.92 -16.20
N ALA A 120 10.97 -2.99 -15.45
CA ALA A 120 12.24 -3.28 -14.80
C ALA A 120 13.34 -3.57 -15.83
N GLN A 121 13.02 -4.32 -16.89
CA GLN A 121 13.95 -4.55 -17.99
C GLN A 121 14.27 -3.25 -18.72
N ALA A 122 13.26 -2.47 -19.11
CA ALA A 122 13.46 -1.19 -19.80
C ALA A 122 14.27 -0.19 -18.97
N TYR A 123 14.01 -0.12 -17.66
CA TYR A 123 14.79 0.67 -16.72
C TYR A 123 16.25 0.21 -16.66
N THR A 124 16.48 -1.11 -16.55
CA THR A 124 17.83 -1.70 -16.52
C THR A 124 18.62 -1.35 -17.77
N GLU A 125 18.04 -1.54 -18.95
CA GLU A 125 18.67 -1.22 -20.23
C GLU A 125 18.97 0.28 -20.38
N ALA A 126 18.12 1.14 -19.82
CA ALA A 126 18.32 2.58 -19.82
C ALA A 126 19.47 2.99 -18.88
N VAL A 127 19.50 2.49 -17.65
CA VAL A 127 20.54 2.81 -16.66
C VAL A 127 21.91 2.30 -17.10
N GLN A 128 22.00 1.14 -17.76
CA GLN A 128 23.27 0.63 -18.30
C GLN A 128 23.93 1.53 -19.36
N LYS A 129 23.16 2.44 -19.99
CA LYS A 129 23.68 3.42 -20.96
C LYS A 129 24.11 4.73 -20.30
N LEU A 130 23.89 4.88 -19.00
CA LEU A 130 24.27 6.06 -18.25
C LEU A 130 25.73 5.98 -17.78
N PRO A 131 26.37 7.13 -17.52
CA PRO A 131 27.66 7.17 -16.85
C PRO A 131 27.60 6.49 -15.48
N GLU A 132 28.69 5.82 -15.10
CA GLU A 132 28.82 5.18 -13.78
C GLU A 132 28.66 6.17 -12.63
N GLU A 133 29.29 7.35 -12.75
CA GLU A 133 29.04 8.48 -11.85
C GLU A 133 28.02 9.41 -12.50
N LEU A 134 26.76 9.35 -12.05
CA LEU A 134 25.68 10.14 -12.63
C LEU A 134 25.52 11.49 -11.91
N THR A 135 25.99 12.55 -12.56
CA THR A 135 25.80 13.95 -12.18
C THR A 135 25.25 14.74 -13.37
N SER A 136 24.83 15.98 -13.13
CA SER A 136 24.41 16.86 -14.22
C SER A 136 25.52 17.08 -15.26
N GLU A 137 26.77 17.20 -14.81
CA GLU A 137 27.93 17.42 -15.69
C GLU A 137 28.29 16.16 -16.49
N SER A 138 28.33 14.99 -15.83
CA SER A 138 28.66 13.73 -16.52
C SER A 138 27.59 13.31 -17.52
N LEU A 139 26.31 13.59 -17.21
CA LEU A 139 25.20 13.30 -18.13
C LEU A 139 25.29 14.14 -19.41
N ILE A 140 25.61 15.44 -19.29
CA ILE A 140 25.78 16.31 -20.46
C ILE A 140 27.03 15.90 -21.26
N ALA A 141 28.13 15.58 -20.57
CA ALA A 141 29.37 15.16 -21.21
C ALA A 141 29.24 13.83 -21.97
N ALA A 142 28.41 12.91 -21.49
CA ALA A 142 28.13 11.63 -22.13
C ALA A 142 27.31 11.75 -23.43
N GLY A 143 26.71 12.90 -23.69
CA GLY A 143 26.07 13.23 -24.95
C GLY A 143 24.59 12.86 -25.05
N PRO A 144 23.97 13.06 -26.23
CA PRO A 144 22.52 13.00 -26.40
C PRO A 144 21.93 11.61 -26.12
N ASP A 145 22.65 10.54 -26.43
CA ASP A 145 22.17 9.17 -26.19
C ASP A 145 22.01 8.88 -24.68
N ALA A 146 22.93 9.37 -23.85
CA ALA A 146 22.85 9.26 -22.40
C ALA A 146 21.68 10.09 -21.83
N VAL A 147 21.42 11.28 -22.39
CA VAL A 147 20.24 12.10 -22.01
C VAL A 147 18.94 11.40 -22.37
N SER A 148 18.86 10.78 -23.56
CA SER A 148 17.69 9.98 -23.96
C SER A 148 17.50 8.75 -23.07
N ALA A 149 18.58 8.04 -22.73
CA ALA A 149 18.54 6.92 -21.79
C ALA A 149 18.09 7.37 -20.40
N TYR A 150 18.55 8.54 -19.93
CA TYR A 150 18.14 9.08 -18.65
C TYR A 150 16.65 9.41 -18.63
N SER A 151 16.13 10.02 -19.71
CA SER A 151 14.70 10.27 -19.85
C SER A 151 13.88 8.97 -19.87
N ALA A 152 14.38 7.90 -20.49
CA ALA A 152 13.73 6.59 -20.45
C ALA A 152 13.71 6.05 -19.02
N ALA A 153 14.86 6.02 -18.33
CA ALA A 153 14.94 5.59 -16.93
C ALA A 153 13.98 6.37 -16.01
N GLN A 154 13.80 7.68 -16.23
CA GLN A 154 12.83 8.49 -15.48
C GLN A 154 11.36 8.09 -15.73
N ALA A 155 11.02 7.62 -16.93
CA ALA A 155 9.67 7.14 -17.20
C ALA A 155 9.43 5.78 -16.53
N GLU A 156 10.37 4.86 -16.68
CA GLU A 156 10.24 3.49 -16.18
C GLU A 156 10.26 3.42 -14.64
N VAL A 157 11.10 4.24 -13.98
CA VAL A 157 11.23 4.25 -12.51
C VAL A 157 9.91 4.55 -11.81
N GLU A 158 9.03 5.34 -12.43
CA GLU A 158 7.77 5.75 -11.81
C GLU A 158 6.83 4.55 -11.62
N HIS A 159 6.77 3.66 -12.60
CA HIS A 159 6.00 2.42 -12.48
C HIS A 159 6.59 1.52 -11.38
N LEU A 160 7.92 1.37 -11.33
CA LEU A 160 8.60 0.58 -10.30
C LEU A 160 8.33 1.13 -8.89
N ARG A 161 8.28 2.47 -8.73
CA ARG A 161 7.93 3.13 -7.47
C ARG A 161 6.48 2.91 -7.07
N GLN A 162 5.55 2.94 -8.01
CA GLN A 162 4.14 2.65 -7.74
C GLN A 162 3.97 1.23 -7.21
N VAL A 163 4.61 0.25 -7.82
CA VAL A 163 4.61 -1.15 -7.34
C VAL A 163 5.30 -1.27 -5.97
N ARG A 164 6.44 -0.59 -5.75
CA ARG A 164 7.09 -0.54 -4.43
C ARG A 164 6.19 0.06 -3.35
N SER A 165 5.43 1.10 -3.68
CA SER A 165 4.45 1.72 -2.80
C SER A 165 3.33 0.75 -2.47
N TRP A 166 2.80 0.03 -3.46
CA TRP A 166 1.77 -0.99 -3.26
C TRP A 166 2.21 -2.08 -2.27
N VAL A 167 3.44 -2.58 -2.37
CA VAL A 167 3.98 -3.54 -1.38
C VAL A 167 4.06 -2.93 0.02
N SER A 168 4.41 -1.64 0.11
CA SER A 168 4.45 -0.91 1.39
C SER A 168 3.05 -0.78 2.00
N ASP A 169 2.04 -0.54 1.18
CA ASP A 169 0.64 -0.43 1.59
C ASP A 169 0.08 -1.77 2.07
N ILE A 170 0.44 -2.88 1.40
CA ILE A 170 0.06 -4.24 1.83
C ILE A 170 0.52 -4.55 3.23
N ARG A 171 1.68 -4.02 3.66
CA ARG A 171 2.18 -4.20 5.03
C ARG A 171 1.21 -3.65 6.08
N GLY A 172 0.41 -2.64 5.71
CA GLY A 172 -0.67 -2.09 6.54
C GLY A 172 -1.86 -3.02 6.71
N ILE A 173 -1.96 -4.11 5.92
CA ILE A 173 -3.04 -5.10 6.03
C ILE A 173 -2.74 -6.07 7.18
N PRO A 174 -3.67 -6.22 8.15
CA PRO A 174 -3.54 -7.17 9.26
C PRO A 174 -3.17 -8.58 8.84
N GLY A 175 -2.04 -9.06 9.39
CA GLY A 175 -1.53 -10.41 9.14
C GLY A 175 -0.71 -10.56 7.87
N LEU A 176 -0.45 -9.47 7.13
CA LEU A 176 0.55 -9.43 6.08
C LEU A 176 1.82 -8.68 6.49
N GLY A 177 1.73 -7.71 7.41
CA GLY A 177 2.91 -7.03 7.94
C GLY A 177 3.78 -7.94 8.81
N VAL A 178 5.01 -8.19 8.38
CA VAL A 178 6.03 -8.96 9.12
C VAL A 178 7.38 -8.22 9.06
N GLY A 179 8.08 -8.17 10.20
CA GLY A 179 9.40 -7.55 10.31
C GLY A 179 9.38 -6.03 10.15
N ASP A 180 10.58 -5.44 10.07
CA ASP A 180 10.76 -4.00 9.84
C ASP A 180 10.42 -3.61 8.39
N ALA A 181 10.01 -2.35 8.21
CA ALA A 181 9.70 -1.79 6.90
C ALA A 181 10.97 -1.74 6.05
N ASP A 182 11.05 -2.62 5.05
CA ASP A 182 12.19 -2.72 4.15
C ASP A 182 11.80 -2.26 2.75
N LEU A 183 12.06 -0.98 2.47
CA LEU A 183 11.75 -0.38 1.17
C LEU A 183 12.62 -0.96 0.04
N VAL A 184 13.83 -1.42 0.36
CA VAL A 184 14.75 -2.01 -0.62
C VAL A 184 14.19 -3.34 -1.12
N LEU A 185 13.86 -4.23 -0.18
CA LEU A 185 13.44 -5.60 -0.50
C LEU A 185 11.98 -5.74 -0.96
N ASN A 186 11.22 -4.65 -1.07
CA ASN A 186 9.87 -4.71 -1.62
C ASN A 186 9.85 -5.13 -3.10
N VAL A 187 10.86 -4.70 -3.87
CA VAL A 187 10.91 -4.91 -5.33
C VAL A 187 12.29 -5.36 -5.84
N LEU A 188 13.22 -5.71 -4.94
CA LEU A 188 14.57 -6.17 -5.26
C LEU A 188 14.90 -7.48 -4.57
N ARG A 189 15.66 -8.34 -5.24
CA ARG A 189 16.09 -9.66 -4.78
C ARG A 189 17.61 -9.78 -4.82
N PRO A 190 18.33 -9.18 -3.85
CA PRO A 190 19.77 -9.36 -3.75
C PRO A 190 20.10 -10.83 -3.50
N SER A 191 21.13 -11.32 -4.17
CA SER A 191 21.63 -12.70 -4.08
C SER A 191 22.60 -12.92 -2.92
N GLY A 192 23.09 -11.83 -2.31
CA GLY A 192 24.09 -11.87 -1.25
C GLY A 192 24.07 -10.64 -0.34
N ILE A 193 24.71 -10.77 0.83
CA ILE A 193 24.77 -9.72 1.86
C ILE A 193 25.48 -8.46 1.36
N GLU A 194 26.48 -8.58 0.49
CA GLU A 194 27.19 -7.45 -0.09
C GLU A 194 26.31 -6.58 -0.99
N GLN A 195 25.43 -7.21 -1.79
CA GLN A 195 24.45 -6.49 -2.60
C GLN A 195 23.45 -5.78 -1.68
N LEU A 196 22.94 -6.47 -0.65
CA LEU A 196 22.02 -5.88 0.32
C LEU A 196 22.62 -4.66 1.02
N HIS A 197 23.87 -4.74 1.48
CA HIS A 197 24.56 -3.61 2.13
C HIS A 197 24.73 -2.41 1.19
N ARG A 198 25.02 -2.65 -0.09
CA ARG A 198 25.14 -1.58 -1.09
C ARG A 198 23.81 -0.89 -1.38
N LEU A 199 22.73 -1.66 -1.45
CA LEU A 199 21.38 -1.12 -1.61
C LEU A 199 20.94 -0.30 -0.37
N ASP A 200 21.19 -0.82 0.84
CA ASP A 200 20.91 -0.09 2.09
C ASP A 200 21.73 1.21 2.18
N ALA A 201 22.99 1.19 1.74
CA ALA A 201 23.83 2.39 1.66
C ALA A 201 23.27 3.41 0.65
N ALA A 202 22.79 2.95 -0.51
CA ALA A 202 22.17 3.81 -1.52
C ALA A 202 20.86 4.47 -1.03
N LEU A 203 20.10 3.79 -0.15
CA LEU A 203 18.88 4.35 0.44
C LEU A 203 19.15 5.53 1.37
N HIS A 204 20.27 5.51 2.09
CA HIS A 204 20.62 6.52 3.09
C HIS A 204 21.66 7.54 2.62
N GLY A 205 22.22 7.36 1.43
CA GLY A 205 23.22 8.24 0.85
C GLY A 205 22.66 9.60 0.42
N ASN A 206 23.46 10.66 0.60
CA ASN A 206 23.21 11.92 -0.08
C ASN A 206 23.66 11.77 -1.54
N VAL A 207 22.71 11.91 -2.48
CA VAL A 207 22.96 11.71 -3.91
C VAL A 207 22.72 12.98 -4.71
N ASP A 208 23.33 13.07 -5.90
CA ASP A 208 23.04 14.14 -6.85
C ASP A 208 21.55 14.13 -7.24
N PRO A 209 20.90 15.30 -7.42
CA PRO A 209 19.50 15.37 -7.82
C PRO A 209 19.16 14.62 -9.12
N VAL A 210 20.11 14.45 -10.03
CA VAL A 210 19.94 13.66 -11.27
C VAL A 210 19.76 12.19 -10.92
N LEU A 211 20.65 11.63 -10.10
CA LEU A 211 20.52 10.25 -9.61
C LEU A 211 19.25 10.07 -8.76
N GLY A 212 18.93 11.03 -7.90
CA GLY A 212 17.72 11.01 -7.07
C GLY A 212 16.43 10.86 -7.88
N ARG A 213 16.37 11.44 -9.08
CA ARG A 213 15.17 11.36 -9.95
C ARG A 213 14.92 9.97 -10.51
N ILE A 214 15.95 9.18 -10.76
CA ILE A 214 15.82 7.80 -11.25
C ILE A 214 15.89 6.74 -10.14
N ASP A 215 15.84 7.17 -8.87
CA ASP A 215 15.92 6.31 -7.68
C ASP A 215 17.33 5.71 -7.47
N PRO A 216 18.09 6.18 -6.47
CA PRO A 216 19.47 5.74 -6.27
C PRO A 216 19.56 4.25 -5.90
N VAL A 217 18.54 3.68 -5.27
CA VAL A 217 18.52 2.27 -4.90
C VAL A 217 18.33 1.41 -6.14
N PHE A 218 17.45 1.80 -7.06
CA PHE A 218 17.24 1.06 -8.31
C PHE A 218 18.43 1.18 -9.25
N ALA A 219 19.07 2.35 -9.31
CA ALA A 219 20.30 2.51 -10.08
C ALA A 219 21.42 1.63 -9.51
N ALA A 220 21.61 1.62 -8.19
CA ALA A 220 22.56 0.72 -7.53
C ALA A 220 22.23 -0.76 -7.80
N ALA A 221 20.95 -1.14 -7.77
CA ALA A 221 20.52 -2.50 -8.11
C ALA A 221 20.95 -2.90 -9.53
N VAL A 222 20.79 -2.01 -10.51
CA VAL A 222 21.23 -2.26 -11.89
C VAL A 222 22.75 -2.43 -11.98
N HIS A 223 23.52 -1.55 -11.34
CA HIS A 223 24.99 -1.64 -11.35
C HIS A 223 25.51 -2.90 -10.66
N GLU A 224 24.82 -3.36 -9.62
CA GLU A 224 25.16 -4.56 -8.86
C GLU A 224 24.59 -5.86 -9.45
N GLY A 225 23.83 -5.78 -10.55
CA GLY A 225 23.18 -6.93 -11.18
C GLY A 225 22.15 -7.60 -10.27
N VAL A 226 21.46 -6.82 -9.43
CA VAL A 226 20.39 -7.30 -8.55
C VAL A 226 19.11 -7.50 -9.35
N GLU A 227 18.46 -8.65 -9.16
CA GLU A 227 17.18 -8.96 -9.80
C GLU A 227 16.07 -8.05 -9.23
N PHE A 228 15.28 -7.47 -10.14
CA PHE A 228 14.02 -6.83 -9.79
C PHE A 228 12.93 -7.88 -9.66
N GLY A 229 12.18 -7.83 -8.57
CA GLY A 229 11.08 -8.76 -8.36
C GLY A 229 10.23 -8.34 -7.17
N ILE A 230 8.91 -8.37 -7.35
CA ILE A 230 7.95 -8.01 -6.31
C ILE A 230 7.99 -9.06 -5.21
N ASN A 231 8.23 -8.63 -3.97
CA ASN A 231 8.24 -9.49 -2.80
C ASN A 231 7.14 -9.04 -1.84
N LEU A 232 6.29 -9.97 -1.40
CA LEU A 232 5.35 -9.70 -0.32
C LEU A 232 6.12 -9.52 1.00
N PRO A 233 5.55 -8.85 2.02
CA PRO A 233 6.32 -8.47 3.22
C PRO A 233 7.00 -9.66 3.95
N ALA A 234 6.34 -10.83 3.97
CA ALA A 234 6.94 -12.05 4.54
C ALA A 234 8.16 -12.54 3.74
N GLU A 235 8.13 -12.38 2.40
CA GLU A 235 9.25 -12.74 1.53
C GLU A 235 10.42 -11.77 1.72
N SER A 236 10.16 -10.46 1.79
CA SER A 236 11.17 -9.44 2.09
C SER A 236 11.84 -9.69 3.44
N HIS A 237 11.05 -9.97 4.49
CA HIS A 237 11.58 -10.30 5.80
C HIS A 237 12.44 -11.58 5.79
N ARG A 238 12.00 -12.60 5.06
CA ARG A 238 12.76 -13.85 4.89
C ARG A 238 14.09 -13.59 4.18
N ILE A 239 14.09 -12.86 3.06
CA ILE A 239 15.32 -12.53 2.31
C ILE A 239 16.32 -11.82 3.22
N ARG A 240 15.89 -10.79 3.97
CA ARG A 240 16.80 -10.09 4.90
C ARG A 240 17.34 -11.02 5.98
N SER A 241 16.50 -11.88 6.54
CA SER A 241 16.91 -12.84 7.56
C SER A 241 17.94 -13.83 7.01
N GLU A 242 17.67 -14.45 5.86
CA GLU A 242 18.58 -15.42 5.22
C GLU A 242 19.94 -14.80 4.88
N LEU A 243 19.96 -13.56 4.38
CA LEU A 243 21.21 -12.86 4.06
C LEU A 243 21.98 -12.45 5.32
N ALA A 244 21.29 -12.02 6.39
CA ALA A 244 21.93 -11.67 7.66
C ALA A 244 22.54 -12.89 8.39
N TYR A 245 22.00 -14.10 8.14
CA TYR A 245 22.49 -15.35 8.74
C TYR A 245 23.52 -16.10 7.87
N SER A 246 23.92 -15.58 6.70
CA SER A 246 24.97 -16.23 5.91
C SER A 246 26.29 -16.22 6.69
N PRO A 247 26.81 -17.38 7.14
CA PRO A 247 28.00 -17.43 7.96
C PRO A 247 29.17 -16.91 7.13
N THR A 248 29.87 -15.92 7.67
CA THR A 248 31.21 -15.57 7.24
C THR A 248 32.00 -16.88 7.19
N ILE A 249 32.36 -17.34 6.00
CA ILE A 249 33.26 -18.48 5.86
C ILE A 249 34.58 -18.03 6.50
N GLU A 250 34.84 -18.48 7.72
CA GLU A 250 36.15 -18.37 8.34
C GLU A 250 37.12 -19.16 7.45
N PHE A 251 37.96 -18.43 6.71
CA PHE A 251 39.16 -19.01 6.14
C PHE A 251 40.07 -19.39 7.31
N ASN A 252 40.11 -20.68 7.63
CA ASN A 252 41.17 -21.22 8.48
C ASN A 252 42.46 -21.25 7.66
N ASP A 253 43.42 -20.40 8.05
CA ASP A 253 44.84 -20.52 7.72
C ASP A 253 45.45 -21.81 8.27
#